data_AF-D4E5V8-F1
#
_entry.id   AF-D4E5V8-F1
#
_cell.length_a   1.000
_cell.length_b   1.000
_cell.length_c   1.000
_cell.angle_alpha   90.00
_cell.angle_beta   90.00
_cell.angle_gamma   90.00
#
_symmetry.space_group_name_H-M   'P 1'
#
loop_
_entity.id
_entity.type
_entity.pdbx_description
1 polymer ?
#
loop_
_entity_poly.entity_id
_entity_poly.type
_entity_poly.pdbx_seq_one_letter_code
_entity_poly.pdbx_strand_id
1 'polypeptide(L)' 'MGKALVIVESPAKAKTINKYLGNDYVVKSSVGHIRDLPTSGSASKKSADSTENKAKKKLKRRNGGAG' A
#
# COMPACT_ATOMS: atom_id res chain seq x y z
N MET A 1 10.58 -21.08 -8.29
CA MET A 1 10.27 -20.94 -6.85
C MET A 1 9.17 -19.91 -6.68
N GLY A 2 8.25 -20.12 -5.74
CA GLY A 2 7.24 -19.12 -5.39
C GLY A 2 7.87 -17.97 -4.59
N LYS A 3 7.35 -16.75 -4.75
CA LYS A 3 7.81 -15.59 -3.97
C LYS A 3 7.16 -15.58 -2.59
N ALA A 4 7.92 -15.27 -1.55
CA ALA A 4 7.41 -15.16 -0.19
C ALA A 4 6.71 -13.80 0.04
N LEU A 5 5.56 -13.80 0.72
CA LEU A 5 4.84 -12.57 1.07
C LEU A 5 5.29 -12.07 2.45
N VAL A 6 5.67 -10.80 2.55
CA VAL A 6 6.03 -10.12 3.79
C VAL A 6 5.07 -8.96 4.03
N ILE A 7 4.40 -8.97 5.17
CA ILE A 7 3.44 -7.92 5.58
C ILE A 7 4.09 -7.05 6.66
N VAL A 8 3.97 -5.72 6.52
CA VAL A 8 4.52 -4.73 7.44
C VAL A 8 3.48 -3.68 7.81
N GLU A 9 3.66 -2.95 8.92
CA GLU A 9 2.61 -2.03 9.42
C GLU A 9 2.42 -0.76 8.55
N SER A 10 3.48 -0.29 7.88
CA SER A 10 3.47 1.02 7.19
C SER A 10 4.10 0.98 5.80
N PRO A 11 3.65 1.86 4.86
CA PRO A 11 4.21 1.92 3.51
C PRO A 11 5.69 2.34 3.49
N ALA A 12 6.12 3.14 4.47
CA ALA A 12 7.53 3.54 4.60
C ALA A 12 8.43 2.33 4.93
N LYS A 13 8.01 1.48 5.88
CA LYS A 13 8.73 0.24 6.19
C LYS A 13 8.79 -0.69 4.97
N ALA A 14 7.71 -0.81 4.20
CA ALA A 14 7.70 -1.65 2.99
C ALA A 14 8.76 -1.19 1.98
N LYS A 15 8.88 0.13 1.74
CA LYS A 15 9.92 0.70 0.86
C LYS A 15 11.34 0.43 1.35
N THR A 16 11.57 0.46 2.66
CA THR A 16 12.87 0.20 3.25
C THR A 16 13.23 -1.28 3.18
N ILE A 17 12.33 -2.18 3.59
CA ILE A 17 12.57 -3.63 3.61
C ILE A 17 12.74 -4.19 2.20
N ASN A 18 12.01 -3.67 1.21
CA ASN A 18 12.15 -4.09 -0.18
C ASN A 18 13.56 -3.86 -0.76
N LYS A 19 14.35 -2.94 -0.20
CA LYS A 19 15.75 -2.72 -0.61
C LYS A 19 16.68 -3.84 -0.14
N TYR A 20 16.31 -4.58 0.90
CA TYR A 20 17.16 -5.61 1.50
C TYR A 20 16.81 -7.03 1.02
N LEU A 21 15.52 -7.32 0.79
CA LEU A 21 15.06 -8.69 0.49
C LEU A 21 15.15 -9.10 -0.98
N GLY A 22 15.14 -8.14 -1.91
CA GLY A 22 15.22 -8.44 -3.34
C GLY A 22 13.94 -9.07 -3.93
N ASN A 23 14.08 -9.68 -5.11
CA ASN A 23 12.95 -10.01 -5.99
C ASN A 23 12.17 -11.29 -5.64
N ASP A 24 12.70 -12.09 -4.71
CA ASP A 24 12.09 -13.34 -4.23
C ASP A 24 10.99 -13.08 -3.19
N TYR A 25 10.83 -11.82 -2.77
CA TYR A 25 9.84 -11.41 -1.79
C TYR A 25 8.84 -10.41 -2.40
N VAL A 26 7.62 -10.47 -1.91
CA VAL A 26 6.57 -9.47 -2.15
C VAL A 26 6.31 -8.78 -0.82
N VAL A 27 6.63 -7.49 -0.71
CA VAL A 27 6.44 -6.73 0.54
C VAL A 27 5.22 -5.81 0.42
N LYS A 28 4.25 -5.94 1.34
CA LYS A 28 3.02 -5.10 1.38
C LYS A 28 2.78 -4.51 2.77
N SER A 29 2.16 -3.33 2.81
CA SER A 29 1.78 -2.65 4.05
C SER A 29 0.35 -2.99 4.47
N SER A 30 0.10 -3.20 5.76
CA SER A 30 -1.25 -3.31 6.34
C SER A 30 -1.92 -1.94 6.52
N VAL A 31 -1.13 -0.86 6.54
CA VAL A 31 -1.60 0.53 6.73
C VAL A 31 -2.26 0.70 8.11
N GLY A 32 -1.73 0.00 9.12
CA GLY A 32 -2.28 -0.03 10.49
C GLY A 32 -3.06 -1.30 10.82
N HIS A 33 -3.99 -1.19 11.77
CA HIS A 33 -4.83 -2.31 12.22
C HIS A 33 -5.86 -2.68 11.15
N ILE A 34 -6.01 -3.99 10.91
CA ILE A 34 -6.96 -4.54 9.92
C ILE A 34 -8.30 -4.83 10.58
N ARG A 35 -8.30 -5.10 11.89
CA ARG A 35 -9.49 -5.41 12.68
C ARG A 35 -9.32 -4.80 14.05
N ASP A 36 -10.39 -4.16 14.52
CA ASP A 36 -10.53 -3.67 15.88
C ASP A 36 -11.83 -4.22 16.47
N LEU A 37 -11.90 -4.26 17.81
CA LEU A 37 -13.15 -4.53 18.51
C LEU A 37 -14.17 -3.43 18.19
N PRO A 38 -15.48 -3.74 18.23
CA PRO A 38 -16.50 -2.71 18.11
C PRO A 38 -16.30 -1.69 19.24
N THR A 39 -15.94 -0.45 18.89
CA THR A 39 -15.84 0.63 19.86
C THR A 39 -17.25 1.15 20.14
N SER A 40 -17.60 1.22 21.42
CA SER A 40 -18.95 1.60 21.85
C SER A 40 -19.29 3.01 21.37
N GLY A 41 -20.25 3.14 20.46
CA GLY A 41 -20.90 4.41 20.16
C GLY A 41 -20.32 5.23 19.01
N SER A 42 -20.05 4.64 17.84
CA SER A 42 -20.37 5.25 16.52
C SER A 42 -19.75 4.41 15.40
N ALA A 43 -20.59 4.11 14.40
CA ALA A 43 -20.17 3.51 13.14
C ALA A 43 -19.29 4.48 12.35
N SER A 44 -18.00 4.57 12.68
CA SER A 44 -17.02 5.23 11.83
C SER A 44 -16.30 4.16 11.00
N LYS A 45 -16.95 3.74 9.91
CA LYS A 45 -16.25 3.16 8.77
C LYS A 45 -15.23 4.20 8.28
N LYS A 46 -13.98 4.12 8.74
CA LYS A 46 -12.88 4.76 8.02
C LYS A 46 -12.42 3.79 6.94
N SER A 47 -13.13 3.82 5.81
CA SER A 47 -12.75 3.12 4.58
C SER A 47 -11.31 3.49 4.21
N ALA A 48 -10.41 2.52 4.35
CA ALA A 48 -8.97 2.66 4.11
C ALA A 48 -8.59 2.76 2.61
N ASP A 49 -9.47 3.30 1.76
CA ASP A 49 -9.23 3.46 0.32
C ASP A 49 -9.19 4.95 -0.06
N SER A 50 -8.10 5.65 0.31
CA SER A 50 -7.93 7.05 -0.12
C SER A 50 -6.54 7.41 -0.62
N THR A 51 -5.62 6.46 -0.81
CA THR A 51 -4.24 6.86 -1.13
C THR A 51 -3.47 6.03 -2.17
N GLU A 52 -4.02 4.97 -2.76
CA GLU A 52 -3.33 4.28 -3.86
C GLU A 52 -3.56 4.93 -5.25
N ASN A 53 -4.65 5.68 -5.43
CA ASN A 53 -5.00 6.27 -6.72
C ASN A 53 -4.36 7.64 -7.03
N LYS A 54 -3.38 8.11 -6.23
CA LYS A 54 -2.63 9.36 -6.53
C LYS A 54 -1.33 9.12 -7.31
N ALA A 55 -0.75 7.92 -7.26
CA ALA A 55 0.52 7.63 -7.94
C ALA A 55 0.36 7.37 -9.46
N LYS A 56 -0.81 6.89 -9.92
CA LYS A 56 -1.03 6.58 -11.35
C LYS A 56 -1.43 7.79 -12.20
N LYS A 57 -1.87 8.92 -11.61
CA LYS A 57 -2.24 10.13 -12.36
C LYS A 57 -1.03 10.95 -12.86
N LYS A 58 0.17 10.75 -12.32
CA LYS A 58 1.38 11.50 -12.72
C LYS A 58 2.12 10.89 -13.92
N LEU A 59 1.94 9.61 -14.23
CA LEU A 59 2.63 8.95 -15.35
C LEU A 59 1.87 9.07 -16.69
N LYS A 60 0.53 9.15 -16.70
CA LYS A 60 -0.26 9.24 -17.95
C LYS A 60 -0.25 10.64 -18.60
N ARG A 61 0.22 11.69 -17.89
CA ARG A 61 0.32 13.07 -18.43
C ARG A 61 1.60 13.37 -19.21
N ARG A 62 2.54 12.43 -19.32
CA ARG A 62 3.84 12.64 -19.99
C ARG A 62 3.95 12.04 -21.39
N ASN A 63 3.00 11.21 -21.83
CA ASN A 63 3.06 10.52 -23.13
C ASN A 63 1.95 10.92 -24.11
N GLY A 64 1.25 12.04 -23.89
CA GLY A 64 0.23 12.56 -24.80
C GLY A 64 0.62 13.95 -25.29
N GLY A 65 1.46 14.01 -26.33
CA GLY A 65 1.94 15.25 -26.92
C GLY A 65 2.84 14.99 -28.13
N ALA A 66 2.31 14.26 -29.11
CA ALA A 66 2.81 14.25 -30.48
C ALA A 66 1.59 14.52 -31.38
N GLY A 67 1.70 15.57 -32.20
CA GLY A 67 0.64 16.17 -33.01
C GLY A 67 0.93 17.64 -33.18
#